data_AF-A0A7V4YVZ6-F1
#
_entry.id   AF-A0A7V4YVZ6-F1
#
_cell.length_a   1.000
_cell.length_b   1.000
_cell.length_c   1.000
_cell.angle_alpha   90.00
_cell.angle_beta   90.00
_cell.angle_gamma   90.00
#
_symmetry.space_group_name_H-M   'P 1'
#
loop_
_entity.id
_entity.type
_entity.pdbx_description
1 polymer ?
#
loop_
_entity_poly.entity_id
_entity_poly.type
_entity_poly.pdbx_seq_one_letter_code
_entity_poly.pdbx_strand_id
1 'polypeptide(L)'
;MKNLLSLALAALVLAAGCKSFDKELADKMSADLSKLEQLAPGFEKLGTDIGNIANLVNNVPEAMKTEDNAAYQNLLRMNTIMNQKYQASMAEYKDLTGKFQTLVANYSAGKLKTEDAQKEYETISQAVQGYADVLDRMNQRIEAMQTEYAKMSASWNAEAEQNAQ
;
A
#
# COMPACT_ATOMS: atom_id res chain seq x y z
N MET A 1 -10.97 16.30 -2.21
CA MET A 1 -9.75 17.01 -2.64
C MET A 1 -9.68 17.09 -4.17
N LYS A 2 -10.61 17.81 -4.84
CA LYS A 2 -10.72 17.82 -6.31
C LYS A 2 -10.14 19.06 -7.01
N ASN A 3 -9.57 20.02 -6.27
CA ASN A 3 -9.21 21.34 -6.82
C ASN A 3 -7.72 21.71 -6.76
N LEU A 4 -6.83 20.81 -6.31
CA LEU A 4 -5.39 21.12 -6.20
C LEU A 4 -4.62 20.93 -7.52
N LEU A 5 -5.07 20.00 -8.38
CA LEU A 5 -4.48 19.76 -9.71
C LEU A 5 -4.59 20.96 -10.64
N SER A 6 -5.67 21.75 -10.54
CA SER A 6 -5.89 22.89 -11.42
C SER A 6 -5.00 24.09 -11.10
N LEU A 7 -4.46 24.16 -9.88
CA LEU A 7 -3.53 25.22 -9.46
C LEU A 7 -2.08 24.91 -9.83
N ALA A 8 -1.68 23.62 -9.83
CA ALA A 8 -0.35 23.21 -10.26
C ALA A 8 -0.12 23.43 -11.77
N LEU A 9 -1.15 23.18 -12.60
CA LEU A 9 -1.07 23.44 -14.05
C LEU A 9 -0.93 24.93 -14.41
N ALA A 10 -1.48 25.85 -13.60
CA ALA A 10 -1.38 27.28 -13.86
C ALA A 10 0.04 27.83 -13.58
N ALA A 11 0.78 27.22 -12.63
CA ALA A 11 2.15 27.62 -12.30
C ALA A 11 3.17 27.25 -13.41
N LEU A 12 2.90 26.19 -14.17
CA LEU A 12 3.74 25.73 -15.29
C LEU A 12 3.86 26.75 -16.43
N VAL A 13 2.88 27.65 -16.61
CA VAL A 13 2.88 28.63 -17.70
C VAL A 13 3.76 29.86 -17.38
N LEU A 14 4.01 30.16 -16.10
CA LEU A 14 4.86 31.29 -15.69
C LEU A 14 6.36 30.94 -15.65
N ALA A 15 6.71 29.64 -15.62
CA ALA A 15 8.11 29.19 -15.57
C ALA A 15 8.80 29.09 -16.95
N ALA A 16 8.05 29.23 -18.05
CA ALA A 16 8.58 29.16 -19.43
C ALA A 16 9.59 30.27 -19.78
N GLY A 17 9.80 31.26 -18.90
CA GLY A 17 10.84 32.29 -19.03
C GLY A 17 12.20 31.93 -18.39
N CYS A 18 12.30 30.86 -17.61
CA CYS A 18 13.55 30.43 -16.98
C CYS A 18 14.25 29.38 -17.85
N LYS A 19 15.46 29.69 -18.34
CA LYS A 19 16.33 28.82 -19.18
C LYS A 19 16.69 27.45 -18.57
N SER A 20 16.19 27.10 -17.39
CA SER A 20 16.56 25.91 -16.61
C SER A 20 15.37 25.00 -16.26
N PHE A 21 14.19 25.23 -16.83
CA PHE A 21 13.03 24.36 -16.61
C PHE A 21 12.93 23.31 -17.72
N ASP A 22 13.01 22.04 -17.34
CA ASP A 22 12.81 20.90 -18.24
C ASP A 22 11.38 20.40 -18.08
N LYS A 23 10.57 20.71 -19.10
CA LYS A 23 9.16 20.32 -19.15
C LYS A 23 8.99 18.80 -19.20
N GLU A 24 9.85 18.09 -19.93
CA GLU A 24 9.74 16.64 -20.08
C GLU A 24 9.96 15.94 -18.74
N LEU A 25 10.96 16.40 -17.98
CA LEU A 25 11.21 15.92 -16.62
C LEU A 25 10.00 16.19 -15.69
N ALA A 26 9.44 17.40 -15.74
CA ALA A 26 8.27 17.76 -14.93
C ALA A 26 7.03 16.92 -15.28
N ASP A 27 6.79 16.68 -16.57
CA ASP A 27 5.67 15.85 -17.05
C ASP A 27 5.87 14.39 -16.60
N LYS A 28 7.09 13.86 -16.67
CA LYS A 28 7.43 12.51 -16.20
C LYS A 28 7.25 12.35 -14.69
N MET A 29 7.76 13.30 -13.89
CA MET A 29 7.57 13.33 -12.44
C MET A 29 6.09 13.35 -12.06
N SER A 30 5.30 14.19 -12.75
CA SER A 30 3.87 14.31 -12.51
C SER A 30 3.10 13.03 -12.87
N ALA A 31 3.46 12.39 -13.98
CA ALA A 31 2.85 11.13 -14.40
C ALA A 31 3.13 10.00 -13.41
N ASP A 32 4.36 9.88 -12.92
CA ASP A 32 4.74 8.83 -11.96
C ASP A 32 4.19 9.08 -10.57
N LEU A 33 4.13 10.35 -10.12
CA LEU A 33 3.41 10.71 -8.90
C LEU A 33 1.93 10.31 -9.00
N SER A 34 1.29 10.56 -10.14
CA SER A 34 -0.11 10.17 -10.35
C SER A 34 -0.28 8.65 -10.27
N LYS A 35 0.62 7.85 -10.84
CA LYS A 35 0.60 6.38 -10.70
C LYS A 35 0.75 5.95 -9.24
N LEU A 36 1.63 6.62 -8.48
CA LEU A 36 1.81 6.32 -7.07
C LEU A 36 0.55 6.62 -6.26
N GLU A 37 -0.07 7.78 -6.48
CA GLU A 37 -1.32 8.19 -5.83
C GLU A 37 -2.50 7.25 -6.15
N GLN A 38 -2.50 6.64 -7.34
CA GLN A 38 -3.49 5.62 -7.73
C GLN A 38 -3.39 4.32 -6.91
N LEU A 39 -2.27 4.08 -6.21
CA LEU A 39 -2.14 2.92 -5.31
C LEU A 39 -2.81 3.16 -3.94
N ALA A 40 -3.08 4.41 -3.56
CA ALA A 40 -3.65 4.73 -2.25
C ALA A 40 -4.95 3.97 -1.93
N PRO A 41 -5.95 3.91 -2.85
CA PRO A 41 -7.19 3.16 -2.59
C PRO A 41 -6.93 1.67 -2.40
N GLY A 42 -5.92 1.12 -3.08
CA GLY A 42 -5.50 -0.27 -2.92
C GLY A 42 -4.97 -0.55 -1.51
N PHE A 43 -4.11 0.32 -0.99
CA PHE A 43 -3.61 0.22 0.38
C PHE A 43 -4.71 0.42 1.43
N GLU A 44 -5.68 1.32 1.20
CA GLU A 44 -6.84 1.50 2.09
C GLU A 44 -7.72 0.24 2.15
N LYS A 45 -8.00 -0.35 0.99
CA LYS A 45 -8.73 -1.62 0.90
C LYS A 45 -7.96 -2.74 1.61
N LEU A 46 -6.65 -2.82 1.39
CA LEU A 46 -5.78 -3.81 2.03
C LEU A 46 -5.84 -3.70 3.56
N GLY A 47 -5.79 -2.48 4.11
CA GLY A 47 -5.95 -2.25 5.55
C GLY A 47 -7.31 -2.71 6.08
N THR A 48 -8.38 -2.47 5.32
CA THR A 48 -9.74 -2.94 5.65
C THR A 48 -9.79 -4.48 5.69
N ASP A 49 -9.24 -5.13 4.67
CA ASP A 49 -9.24 -6.59 4.56
C ASP A 49 -8.42 -7.26 5.67
N ILE A 50 -7.28 -6.68 6.04
CA ILE A 50 -6.47 -7.14 7.19
C ILE A 50 -7.25 -6.98 8.50
N GLY A 51 -7.95 -5.85 8.68
CA GLY A 51 -8.83 -5.65 9.84
C GLY A 51 -9.94 -6.69 9.91
N ASN A 52 -10.55 -7.02 8.78
CA ASN A 52 -11.57 -8.07 8.68
C ASN A 52 -11.01 -9.44 9.07
N ILE A 53 -9.82 -9.81 8.58
CA ILE A 53 -9.20 -11.08 8.96
C ILE A 53 -8.86 -11.09 10.46
N ALA A 54 -8.32 -10.00 11.00
CA ALA A 54 -8.03 -9.91 12.44
C ALA A 54 -9.31 -10.12 13.28
N ASN A 55 -10.44 -9.55 12.85
CA ASN A 55 -11.73 -9.79 13.48
C ASN A 55 -12.15 -11.26 13.39
N LEU A 56 -12.00 -11.91 12.24
CA LEU A 56 -12.33 -13.33 12.08
C LEU A 56 -11.48 -14.21 13.00
N VAL A 57 -10.17 -13.96 13.08
CA VAL A 57 -9.25 -14.70 13.95
C VAL A 57 -9.59 -14.51 15.42
N ASN A 58 -9.91 -13.29 15.85
CA ASN A 58 -10.22 -13.01 17.26
C ASN A 58 -11.57 -13.61 17.71
N ASN A 59 -12.51 -13.77 16.78
CA ASN A 59 -13.86 -14.25 17.04
C ASN A 59 -14.07 -15.75 16.75
N VAL A 60 -13.00 -16.52 16.52
CA VAL A 60 -13.12 -17.99 16.50
C VAL A 60 -13.61 -18.50 17.86
N PRO A 61 -14.34 -19.64 17.91
CA PRO A 61 -14.70 -20.30 19.16
C PRO A 61 -13.50 -20.50 20.10
N GLU A 62 -13.69 -20.30 21.40
CA GLU A 62 -12.60 -20.34 22.37
C GLU A 62 -11.90 -21.71 22.42
N ALA A 63 -12.66 -22.79 22.20
CA ALA A 63 -12.12 -24.15 22.10
C ALA A 63 -11.17 -24.35 20.92
N MET A 64 -11.18 -23.47 19.91
CA MET A 64 -10.23 -23.49 18.79
C MET A 64 -8.95 -22.71 19.10
N LYS A 65 -8.94 -21.84 20.11
CA LYS A 65 -7.80 -20.96 20.44
C LYS A 65 -6.73 -21.67 21.27
N THR A 66 -6.47 -22.93 20.98
CA THR A 66 -5.47 -23.73 21.70
C THR A 66 -4.13 -23.68 20.98
N GLU A 67 -3.04 -23.93 21.71
CA GLU A 67 -1.70 -24.02 21.14
C GLU A 67 -1.55 -25.26 20.23
N ASP A 68 -2.31 -26.33 20.53
CA ASP A 68 -2.30 -27.57 19.76
C ASP A 68 -3.11 -27.49 18.45
N ASN A 69 -3.96 -26.46 18.29
CA ASN A 69 -4.67 -26.23 17.03
C ASN A 69 -3.75 -25.55 16.01
N ALA A 70 -3.01 -26.36 15.26
CA ALA A 70 -2.06 -25.90 14.25
C ALA A 70 -2.69 -24.97 13.19
N ALA A 71 -3.96 -25.17 12.82
CA ALA A 71 -4.65 -24.33 11.85
C ALA A 71 -4.90 -22.92 12.39
N TYR A 72 -5.39 -22.82 13.64
CA TYR A 72 -5.58 -21.54 14.32
C TYR A 72 -4.24 -20.82 14.52
N GLN A 73 -3.21 -21.50 15.02
CA GLN A 73 -1.89 -20.92 15.24
C GLN A 73 -1.27 -20.41 13.93
N ASN A 74 -1.42 -21.16 12.84
CA ASN A 74 -0.95 -20.72 11.53
C ASN A 74 -1.67 -19.46 11.06
N LEU A 75 -3.00 -19.39 11.21
CA LEU A 75 -3.78 -18.23 10.82
C LEU A 75 -3.45 -16.99 11.67
N LEU A 76 -3.31 -17.16 12.98
CA LEU A 76 -2.87 -16.12 13.90
C LEU A 76 -1.49 -15.57 13.52
N ARG A 77 -0.53 -16.45 13.25
CA ARG A 77 0.82 -16.08 12.79
C ARG A 77 0.78 -15.31 11.47
N MET A 78 0.03 -15.80 10.48
CA MET A 78 -0.13 -15.11 9.20
C MET A 78 -0.73 -13.72 9.39
N ASN A 79 -1.71 -13.57 10.29
CA ASN A 79 -2.38 -12.30 10.55
C ASN A 79 -1.43 -11.29 11.18
N THR A 80 -0.65 -11.72 12.17
CA THR A 80 0.39 -10.88 12.80
C THR A 80 1.43 -10.41 11.78
N ILE A 81 1.97 -11.33 10.97
CA ILE A 81 2.95 -10.99 9.93
C ILE A 81 2.35 -10.02 8.91
N MET A 82 1.09 -10.24 8.51
CA MET A 82 0.41 -9.40 7.54
C MET A 82 0.22 -7.98 8.07
N ASN A 83 -0.24 -7.84 9.31
CA ASN A 83 -0.43 -6.54 9.95
C ASN A 83 0.89 -5.76 10.05
N GLN A 84 1.97 -6.42 10.47
CA GLN A 84 3.30 -5.80 10.55
C GLN A 84 3.80 -5.35 9.17
N LYS A 85 3.67 -6.21 8.16
CA LYS A 85 4.05 -5.87 6.77
C LYS A 85 3.24 -4.71 6.23
N TYR A 86 1.93 -4.71 6.47
CA TYR A 86 1.06 -3.62 6.04
C TYR A 86 1.44 -2.28 6.68
N GLN A 87 1.66 -2.25 7.98
CA GLN A 87 2.08 -1.04 8.68
C GLN A 87 3.41 -0.50 8.14
N ALA A 88 4.39 -1.39 7.94
CA ALA A 88 5.69 -1.02 7.37
C ALA A 88 5.56 -0.47 5.95
N SER A 89 4.88 -1.21 5.06
CA SER A 89 4.69 -0.80 3.66
C SER A 89 3.86 0.48 3.53
N MET A 90 2.85 0.68 4.38
CA MET A 90 2.06 1.92 4.40
C MET A 90 2.88 3.12 4.89
N ALA A 91 3.74 2.93 5.89
CA ALA A 91 4.63 3.99 6.37
C ALA A 91 5.62 4.41 5.27
N GLU A 92 6.24 3.43 4.62
CA GLU A 92 7.20 3.66 3.54
C GLU A 92 6.53 4.27 2.30
N TYR A 93 5.34 3.79 1.91
CA TYR A 93 4.51 4.38 0.86
C TYR A 93 4.22 5.86 1.12
N LYS A 94 3.81 6.22 2.34
CA LYS A 94 3.50 7.60 2.72
C LYS A 94 4.74 8.51 2.68
N ASP A 95 5.87 8.02 3.19
CA ASP A 95 7.13 8.74 3.15
C ASP A 95 7.60 8.99 1.71
N LEU A 96 7.58 7.96 0.86
CA LEU A 96 7.94 8.08 -0.56
C LEU A 96 7.01 9.02 -1.32
N THR A 97 5.70 8.91 -1.11
CA THR A 97 4.71 9.80 -1.73
C THR A 97 4.97 11.25 -1.30
N GLY A 98 5.23 11.50 -0.02
CA GLY A 98 5.54 12.85 0.49
C GLY A 98 6.83 13.43 -0.07
N LYS A 99 7.89 12.62 -0.17
CA LYS A 99 9.15 12.99 -0.81
C LYS A 99 8.94 13.34 -2.28
N PHE A 100 8.17 12.52 -3.00
CA PHE A 100 7.90 12.74 -4.41
C PHE A 100 7.06 14.00 -4.65
N GLN A 101 6.00 14.22 -3.86
CA GLN A 101 5.22 15.46 -3.90
C GLN A 101 6.08 16.70 -3.64
N THR A 102 6.99 16.61 -2.67
CA THR A 102 7.92 17.69 -2.34
C THR A 102 8.88 17.98 -3.50
N LEU A 103 9.43 16.94 -4.14
CA LEU A 103 10.27 17.07 -5.32
C LEU A 103 9.53 17.76 -6.47
N VAL A 104 8.33 17.29 -6.83
CA VAL A 104 7.53 17.89 -7.90
C VAL A 104 7.21 19.35 -7.61
N ALA A 105 6.83 19.68 -6.36
CA ALA A 105 6.51 21.04 -5.95
C ALA A 105 7.75 21.97 -6.00
N ASN A 106 8.89 21.51 -5.48
CA ASN A 106 10.12 22.29 -5.48
C ASN A 106 10.66 22.51 -6.90
N TYR A 107 10.59 21.49 -7.75
CA TYR A 107 11.02 21.60 -9.14
C TYR A 107 10.12 22.55 -9.94
N SER A 108 8.80 22.39 -9.82
CA SER A 108 7.81 23.25 -10.48
C SER A 108 7.88 24.71 -10.01
N ALA A 109 8.30 24.94 -8.76
CA ALA A 109 8.53 26.28 -8.22
C ALA A 109 9.91 26.88 -8.60
N GLY A 110 10.72 26.17 -9.38
CA GLY A 110 12.07 26.61 -9.78
C GLY A 110 13.08 26.65 -8.64
N LYS A 111 12.81 25.95 -7.53
CA LYS A 111 13.71 25.89 -6.35
C LYS A 111 14.84 24.87 -6.53
N LEU A 112 14.71 23.97 -7.50
CA LEU A 112 15.70 22.95 -7.83
C LEU A 112 16.21 23.15 -9.25
N LYS A 113 17.51 22.89 -9.44
CA LYS A 113 18.09 22.75 -10.78
C LYS A 113 17.66 21.42 -11.38
N THR A 114 17.54 21.34 -12.70
CA THR A 114 17.17 20.10 -13.41
C THR A 114 18.05 18.91 -13.05
N GLU A 115 19.38 19.08 -12.96
CA GLU A 115 20.30 17.99 -12.61
C GLU A 115 20.04 17.42 -11.21
N ASP A 116 19.76 18.29 -10.23
CA ASP A 116 19.47 17.86 -8.86
C ASP A 116 18.10 17.19 -8.79
N ALA A 117 17.10 17.78 -9.44
CA ALA A 117 15.75 17.23 -9.52
C ALA A 117 15.75 15.86 -10.21
N GLN A 118 16.55 15.67 -11.25
CA GLN A 118 16.66 14.41 -11.95
C GLN A 118 17.29 13.30 -11.09
N LYS A 119 18.37 13.61 -10.34
CA LYS A 119 18.98 12.64 -9.42
C LYS A 119 18.03 12.22 -8.30
N GLU A 120 17.32 13.18 -7.72
CA GLU A 120 16.31 12.89 -6.69
C GLU A 120 15.17 12.07 -7.27
N TYR A 121 14.69 12.42 -8.47
CA TYR A 121 13.65 11.68 -9.17
C TYR A 121 14.08 10.25 -9.48
N GLU A 122 15.29 10.01 -9.98
CA GLU A 122 15.79 8.66 -10.25
C GLU A 122 15.82 7.81 -8.98
N THR A 123 16.32 8.38 -7.88
CA THR A 123 16.36 7.71 -6.57
C THR A 123 14.96 7.35 -6.09
N ILE A 124 14.04 8.32 -6.12
CA ILE A 124 12.65 8.10 -5.67
C ILE A 124 11.97 7.09 -6.59
N SER A 125 12.04 7.28 -7.92
CA SER A 125 11.39 6.42 -8.92
C SER A 125 11.78 4.95 -8.77
N GLN A 126 13.05 4.65 -8.50
CA GLN A 126 13.52 3.30 -8.21
C GLN A 126 12.92 2.73 -6.93
N ALA A 127 12.79 3.55 -5.88
CA ALA A 127 12.13 3.13 -4.65
C ALA A 127 10.61 2.91 -4.84
N VAL A 128 9.97 3.66 -5.75
CA VAL A 128 8.55 3.48 -6.05
C VAL A 128 8.28 2.25 -6.92
N GLN A 129 9.28 1.81 -7.70
CA GLN A 129 9.16 0.61 -8.53
C GLN A 129 8.88 -0.62 -7.65
N GLY A 130 7.80 -1.32 -7.97
CA GLY A 130 7.40 -2.54 -7.27
C GLY A 130 6.38 -2.35 -6.16
N TYR A 131 5.91 -1.12 -5.86
CA TYR A 131 4.83 -0.93 -4.87
C TYR A 131 3.49 -1.52 -5.32
N ALA A 132 3.20 -1.49 -6.62
CA ALA A 132 2.07 -2.23 -7.19
C ALA A 132 2.20 -3.74 -6.92
N ASP A 133 3.38 -4.31 -7.14
CA ASP A 133 3.63 -5.73 -6.88
C ASP A 133 3.56 -6.08 -5.38
N VAL A 134 3.99 -5.16 -4.50
CA VAL A 134 3.86 -5.32 -3.04
C VAL A 134 2.37 -5.42 -2.69
N LEU A 135 1.56 -4.49 -3.20
CA LEU A 135 0.12 -4.48 -2.99
C LEU A 135 -0.53 -5.79 -3.49
N ASP A 136 -0.19 -6.23 -4.70
CA ASP A 136 -0.73 -7.47 -5.28
C ASP A 136 -0.35 -8.71 -4.46
N ARG A 137 0.92 -8.83 -4.06
CA ARG A 137 1.37 -9.95 -3.21
C ARG A 137 0.69 -9.96 -1.85
N MET A 138 0.36 -8.80 -1.30
CA MET A 138 -0.37 -8.71 -0.03
C MET A 138 -1.83 -9.10 -0.21
N ASN A 139 -2.49 -8.68 -1.30
CA ASN A 139 -3.84 -9.12 -1.64
C ASN A 139 -3.92 -10.63 -1.81
N GLN A 140 -3.00 -11.25 -2.55
CA GLN A 140 -2.95 -12.72 -2.71
C GLN A 140 -2.82 -13.46 -1.38
N ARG A 141 -2.05 -12.90 -0.44
CA ARG A 141 -1.90 -13.48 0.90
C ARG A 141 -3.16 -13.31 1.74
N ILE A 142 -3.90 -12.23 1.59
CA ILE A 142 -5.21 -12.05 2.23
C ILE A 142 -6.20 -13.11 1.74
N GLU A 143 -6.26 -13.36 0.44
CA GLU A 143 -7.10 -14.41 -0.15
C GLU A 143 -6.72 -15.80 0.40
N ALA A 144 -5.43 -16.08 0.49
CA ALA A 144 -4.93 -17.31 1.10
C ALA A 144 -5.37 -17.43 2.57
N MET A 145 -5.27 -16.36 3.35
CA MET A 145 -5.71 -16.34 4.75
C MET A 145 -7.22 -16.56 4.90
N GLN A 146 -8.04 -15.93 4.05
CA GLN A 146 -9.49 -16.16 4.04
C GLN A 146 -9.83 -17.62 3.72
N THR A 147 -9.12 -18.20 2.76
CA THR A 147 -9.26 -19.62 2.40
C THR A 147 -8.90 -20.54 3.57
N GLU A 148 -7.79 -20.27 4.27
CA GLU A 148 -7.37 -21.04 5.43
C GLU A 148 -8.36 -20.92 6.60
N TYR A 149 -8.91 -19.72 6.84
CA TYR A 149 -9.98 -19.54 7.82
C TYR A 149 -11.23 -20.38 7.49
N ALA A 150 -11.67 -20.35 6.23
CA ALA A 150 -12.84 -21.11 5.79
C ALA A 150 -12.64 -22.63 5.98
N LYS A 151 -11.47 -23.16 5.62
CA LYS A 151 -11.12 -24.57 5.84
C LYS A 151 -11.14 -24.93 7.32
N MET A 152 -10.51 -24.10 8.15
CA MET A 152 -10.43 -24.31 9.59
C MET A 152 -11.82 -24.32 10.24
N SER A 153 -12.68 -23.36 9.88
CA SER A 153 -14.05 -23.28 10.39
C SER A 153 -14.92 -24.47 9.93
N ALA A 154 -14.77 -24.92 8.68
CA ALA A 154 -15.48 -26.07 8.17
C ALA A 154 -15.08 -27.37 8.89
N SER A 155 -13.77 -27.59 9.12
CA SER A 155 -13.28 -28.76 9.88
C SER A 155 -13.87 -28.80 11.29
N TRP A 156 -13.86 -27.66 11.98
CA TRP A 156 -14.40 -27.55 13.33
C TRP A 156 -15.89 -27.87 13.39
N ASN A 157 -16.68 -27.34 12.45
CA ASN A 157 -18.12 -27.60 12.41
C ASN A 157 -18.41 -29.09 12.13
N ALA A 158 -17.65 -29.72 11.23
CA ALA A 158 -17.81 -31.14 10.94
C ALA A 158 -17.46 -32.02 12.15
N GLU A 159 -16.39 -31.69 12.89
CA GLU A 159 -16.02 -32.40 14.13
C GLU A 159 -17.08 -32.22 15.23
N ALA A 160 -17.63 -31.00 15.37
CA ALA A 160 -18.68 -30.73 16.33
C ALA A 160 -19.98 -31.51 16.03
N GLU A 161 -20.34 -31.64 14.75
CA GLU A 161 -21.51 -32.44 14.31
C GLU A 161 -21.31 -33.94 14.55
N GLN A 162 -20.11 -34.48 14.30
CA GLN A 162 -19.81 -35.89 14.56
C GLN A 162 -19.85 -36.23 16.04
N ASN A 163 -19.36 -35.33 16.91
CA ASN A 163 -19.36 -35.54 18.36
C ASN A 163 -20.75 -35.36 19.01
N ALA A 164 -21.73 -34.85 18.27
CA ALA A 164 -23.10 -34.68 18.74
C ALA A 164 -24.04 -35.86 18.40
N GLN A 165 -23.56 -36.85 17.65
CA GLN A 165 -24.26 -38.09 17.29
C GLN A 165 -23.88 -39.25 18.21
#